data_AF-A0A357ZAJ0-F1
#
_entry.id   AF-A0A357ZAJ0-F1
#
_cell.length_a   1.000
_cell.length_b   1.000
_cell.length_c   1.000
_cell.angle_alpha   90.00
_cell.angle_beta   90.00
_cell.angle_gamma   90.00
#
_symmetry.space_group_name_H-M   'P 1'
#
loop_
_entity.id
_entity.type
_entity.pdbx_description
1 polymer ?
#
loop_
_entity_poly.entity_id
_entity_poly.type
_entity_poly.pdbx_seq_one_letter_code
_entity_poly.pdbx_strand_id
1 'polypeptide(L)'
;MSWRGEAGGIEAAKQHHDVIMTPIDYCYFNFYQSTNPKDSIAWGGFLPLSKVYNYNPMPKGLNELDATYIKGIQANLWTEYVTNVKLAEYMLFPRSIAFAEVAWTKQKPGFDHFVKRLVPYLSQLKANDIHYSTQLFDIKIKSKLNDQKNSFQLTASGVASPAVLIYEMSGKPLTTNSPKLTAPLTVTQTATLSIGALFENTVVNELHAEFTINKATTATIIHTTTPDPAYNQSGAEGWCNGIIGSSNRFNDGEWLGYNGKTFETVMQFNKTEALQNVQLNFFQSKGSWVYLPKSVEILSSMDGVNFSLVAKQENFEKAKDGKFTLNIATPVAQAKYLKIIAVPLDKIPAGNAGAGSPAWLFMDEVKVN
;
A
#
# COMPACT_ATOMS: atom_id res chain seq x y z
N MET A 1 12.94 -29.14 -2.87
CA MET A 1 12.85 -27.65 -2.88
C MET A 1 11.46 -27.25 -2.41
N SER A 2 11.33 -26.48 -1.33
CA SER A 2 10.02 -26.08 -0.77
C SER A 2 9.63 -24.68 -1.21
N TRP A 3 8.64 -24.55 -2.09
CA TRP A 3 8.23 -23.25 -2.66
C TRP A 3 6.83 -22.80 -2.25
N ARG A 4 5.87 -23.72 -2.03
CA ARG A 4 4.52 -23.41 -1.51
C ARG A 4 4.55 -23.25 0.01
N GLY A 5 5.24 -22.22 0.47
CA GLY A 5 5.57 -22.02 1.88
C GLY A 5 6.62 -23.02 2.38
N GLU A 6 6.69 -23.20 3.70
CA GLU A 6 7.71 -24.03 4.37
C GLU A 6 7.23 -25.47 4.66
N ALA A 7 5.91 -25.73 4.65
CA ALA A 7 5.32 -26.98 5.12
C ALA A 7 5.87 -28.22 4.39
N GLY A 8 6.02 -28.15 3.07
CA GLY A 8 6.57 -29.26 2.29
C GLY A 8 8.04 -29.55 2.62
N GLY A 9 8.82 -28.51 2.92
CA GLY A 9 10.20 -28.65 3.37
C GLY A 9 10.31 -29.24 4.78
N ILE A 10 9.42 -28.83 5.69
CA ILE A 10 9.36 -29.39 7.05
C ILE A 10 9.05 -30.90 6.99
N GLU A 11 8.06 -31.28 6.19
CA GLU A 11 7.67 -32.68 6.04
C GLU A 11 8.79 -33.53 5.41
N ALA A 12 9.44 -33.03 4.35
CA ALA A 12 10.56 -33.72 3.72
C ALA A 12 11.76 -33.91 4.69
N ALA A 13 12.05 -32.91 5.52
CA ALA A 13 13.13 -32.98 6.50
C ALA A 13 12.85 -34.04 7.59
N LYS A 14 11.60 -34.17 8.06
CA LYS A 14 11.16 -35.23 8.99
C LYS A 14 11.24 -36.63 8.39
N GLN A 15 11.19 -36.73 7.06
CA GLN A 15 11.42 -37.96 6.31
C GLN A 15 12.90 -38.14 5.94
N HIS A 16 13.80 -37.32 6.50
CA HIS A 16 15.24 -37.40 6.29
C HIS A 16 15.69 -37.18 4.84
N HIS A 17 14.94 -36.37 4.09
CA HIS A 17 15.30 -35.94 2.73
C HIS A 17 15.95 -34.56 2.76
N ASP A 18 17.00 -34.36 1.97
CA ASP A 18 17.66 -33.06 1.83
C ASP A 18 16.71 -32.00 1.24
N VAL A 19 16.69 -30.82 1.87
CA VAL A 19 15.79 -29.71 1.54
C VAL A 19 16.56 -28.45 1.21
N ILE A 20 16.16 -27.83 0.10
CA ILE A 20 16.46 -26.43 -0.21
C ILE A 20 15.18 -25.62 0.01
N MET A 21 15.21 -24.62 0.89
CA MET A 21 14.06 -23.76 1.16
C MET A 21 14.00 -22.60 0.16
N THR A 22 12.85 -22.47 -0.51
CA THR A 22 12.55 -21.37 -1.44
C THR A 22 11.12 -20.84 -1.26
N PRO A 23 10.62 -20.65 -0.02
CA PRO A 23 9.21 -20.35 0.22
C PRO A 23 8.78 -19.06 -0.47
N ILE A 24 7.62 -19.11 -1.13
CA ILE A 24 7.05 -18.02 -1.92
C ILE A 24 7.00 -16.68 -1.18
N ASP A 25 6.76 -16.70 0.13
CA ASP A 25 6.63 -15.49 0.95
C ASP A 25 7.94 -14.73 1.17
N TYR A 26 9.09 -15.34 0.91
CA TYR A 26 10.42 -14.79 1.19
C TYR A 26 11.41 -14.86 0.03
N CYS A 27 11.19 -15.77 -0.92
CA CYS A 27 12.18 -16.16 -1.92
C CYS A 27 11.75 -15.90 -3.38
N TYR A 28 10.62 -15.25 -3.62
CA TYR A 28 10.13 -15.00 -5.00
C TYR A 28 10.40 -13.55 -5.42
N PHE A 29 11.55 -13.32 -6.04
CA PHE A 29 12.01 -11.98 -6.41
C PHE A 29 11.30 -11.40 -7.64
N ASN A 30 10.39 -12.14 -8.27
CA ASN A 30 9.44 -11.61 -9.25
C ASN A 30 8.23 -10.90 -8.61
N PHE A 31 8.20 -10.75 -7.27
CA PHE A 31 7.16 -10.01 -6.53
C PHE A 31 7.48 -8.51 -6.45
N TYR A 32 6.43 -7.69 -6.29
CA TYR A 32 6.59 -6.26 -6.00
C TYR A 32 7.50 -6.05 -4.79
N GLN A 33 8.38 -5.06 -4.89
CA GLN A 33 9.29 -4.66 -3.81
C GLN A 33 9.01 -3.23 -3.32
N SER A 34 8.57 -2.33 -4.20
CA SER A 34 8.21 -0.94 -3.86
C SER A 34 6.69 -0.73 -3.80
N THR A 35 6.27 0.21 -2.96
CA THR A 35 4.88 0.73 -2.96
C THR A 35 4.70 1.89 -3.93
N ASN A 36 5.76 2.35 -4.60
CA ASN A 36 5.68 3.42 -5.59
C ASN A 36 4.82 2.94 -6.79
N PRO A 37 3.72 3.64 -7.11
CA PRO A 37 2.85 3.24 -8.23
C PRO A 37 3.51 3.38 -9.60
N LYS A 38 4.60 4.16 -9.71
CA LYS A 38 5.40 4.30 -10.93
C LYS A 38 6.44 3.19 -11.12
N ASP A 39 6.58 2.26 -10.17
CA ASP A 39 7.48 1.12 -10.32
C ASP A 39 7.04 0.20 -11.49
N SER A 40 7.91 -0.71 -11.91
CA SER A 40 7.65 -1.80 -12.84
C SER A 40 6.51 -2.70 -12.38
N ILE A 41 5.71 -3.19 -13.34
CA ILE A 41 4.70 -4.22 -13.08
C ILE A 41 5.41 -5.51 -12.70
N ALA A 42 4.89 -6.18 -11.68
CA ALA A 42 5.37 -7.48 -11.21
C ALA A 42 4.21 -8.48 -11.18
N TRP A 43 4.51 -9.77 -11.02
CA TRP A 43 3.47 -10.81 -11.05
C TRP A 43 2.42 -10.62 -9.94
N GLY A 44 2.86 -10.24 -8.75
CA GLY A 44 2.01 -10.07 -7.58
C GLY A 44 2.82 -9.97 -6.28
N GLY A 45 2.14 -10.22 -5.15
CA GLY A 45 2.74 -10.25 -3.82
C GLY A 45 3.41 -8.94 -3.40
N PHE A 46 4.04 -8.95 -2.23
CA PHE A 46 4.87 -7.83 -1.75
C PHE A 46 6.02 -8.38 -0.91
N LEU A 47 7.24 -8.25 -1.42
CA LEU A 47 8.47 -8.77 -0.85
C LEU A 47 9.52 -7.65 -0.78
N PRO A 48 9.38 -6.70 0.17
CA PRO A 48 10.34 -5.63 0.38
C PRO A 48 11.65 -6.18 0.95
N LEU A 49 12.73 -5.40 0.82
CA LEU A 49 14.07 -5.79 1.25
C LEU A 49 14.13 -6.26 2.72
N SER A 50 13.40 -5.58 3.60
CA SER A 50 13.33 -5.94 5.02
C SER A 50 12.69 -7.31 5.26
N LYS A 51 11.69 -7.70 4.47
CA LYS A 51 11.04 -9.01 4.59
C LYS A 51 11.99 -10.13 4.15
N VAL A 52 12.77 -9.90 3.09
CA VAL A 52 13.85 -10.82 2.67
C VAL A 52 14.90 -10.97 3.77
N TYR A 53 15.41 -9.84 4.30
CA TYR A 53 16.43 -9.86 5.34
C TYR A 53 15.98 -10.57 6.62
N ASN A 54 14.72 -10.39 7.01
CA ASN A 54 14.17 -10.95 8.24
C ASN A 54 13.74 -12.42 8.12
N TYR A 55 13.85 -13.04 6.95
CA TYR A 55 13.59 -14.47 6.78
C TYR A 55 14.52 -15.30 7.69
N ASN A 56 13.94 -16.26 8.41
CA ASN A 56 14.70 -17.28 9.15
C ASN A 56 14.63 -18.58 8.34
N PRO A 57 15.74 -19.05 7.76
CA PRO A 57 15.75 -20.22 6.90
C PRO A 57 15.58 -21.54 7.65
N MET A 58 15.61 -21.52 8.99
CA MET A 58 15.37 -22.67 9.84
C MET A 58 13.93 -22.62 10.38
N PRO A 59 12.99 -23.41 9.83
CA PRO A 59 11.59 -23.37 10.24
C PRO A 59 11.40 -23.82 11.68
N LYS A 60 10.35 -23.33 12.33
CA LYS A 60 9.94 -23.82 13.65
C LYS A 60 9.36 -25.23 13.52
N GLY A 61 9.59 -26.08 14.53
CA GLY A 61 8.97 -27.41 14.61
C GLY A 61 9.79 -28.56 14.02
N LEU A 62 11.04 -28.32 13.65
CA LEU A 62 12.04 -29.37 13.41
C LEU A 62 12.81 -29.65 14.71
N ASN A 63 13.09 -30.92 14.99
CA ASN A 63 14.06 -31.29 16.01
C ASN A 63 15.50 -31.08 15.48
N GLU A 64 16.51 -31.29 16.32
CA GLU A 64 17.92 -31.08 15.94
C GLU A 64 18.38 -31.98 14.78
N LEU A 65 17.89 -33.23 14.70
CA LEU A 65 18.21 -34.16 13.63
C LEU A 65 17.57 -33.74 12.30
N ASP A 66 16.25 -33.49 12.32
CA ASP A 66 15.50 -33.08 11.12
C ASP A 66 16.07 -31.77 10.54
N ALA A 67 16.49 -30.85 11.41
CA ALA A 67 17.11 -29.59 11.01
C ALA A 67 18.38 -29.77 10.17
N THR A 68 19.11 -30.87 10.33
CA THR A 68 20.32 -31.17 9.53
C THR A 68 20.03 -31.45 8.06
N TYR A 69 18.78 -31.77 7.73
CA TYR A 69 18.34 -32.00 6.35
C TYR A 69 18.00 -30.71 5.61
N ILE A 70 17.95 -29.56 6.30
CA ILE A 70 17.89 -28.26 5.64
C ILE A 70 19.29 -27.90 5.14
N LYS A 71 19.57 -28.13 3.85
CA LYS A 71 20.90 -27.95 3.24
C LYS A 71 21.17 -26.54 2.74
N GLY A 72 20.14 -25.73 2.55
CA GLY A 72 20.33 -24.36 2.12
C GLY A 72 19.05 -23.66 1.70
N ILE A 73 19.23 -22.47 1.15
CA ILE A 73 18.15 -21.61 0.66
C ILE A 73 18.47 -21.08 -0.73
N GLN A 74 17.42 -20.78 -1.49
CA GLN A 74 17.55 -20.17 -2.81
C GLN A 74 16.43 -19.15 -3.04
N ALA A 75 16.74 -18.05 -3.70
CA ALA A 75 15.76 -17.11 -4.23
C ALA A 75 15.52 -17.38 -5.71
N ASN A 76 14.27 -17.27 -6.15
CA ASN A 76 13.81 -17.57 -7.49
C ASN A 76 13.42 -16.26 -8.20
N LEU A 77 13.80 -16.11 -9.46
CA LEU A 77 13.29 -15.06 -10.35
C LEU A 77 12.57 -15.71 -11.53
N TRP A 78 11.24 -15.66 -11.49
CA TRP A 78 10.41 -16.00 -12.65
C TRP A 78 10.26 -14.79 -13.56
N THR A 79 10.17 -15.01 -14.87
CA THR A 79 10.37 -13.96 -15.88
C THR A 79 9.14 -13.64 -16.71
N GLU A 80 7.93 -14.01 -16.26
CA GLU A 80 6.68 -13.73 -16.99
C GLU A 80 6.48 -12.23 -17.25
N TYR A 81 6.93 -11.38 -16.33
CA TYR A 81 6.88 -9.91 -16.42
C TYR A 81 8.27 -9.26 -16.53
N VAL A 82 9.34 -10.06 -16.61
CA VAL A 82 10.73 -9.57 -16.65
C VAL A 82 11.22 -9.62 -18.09
N THR A 83 11.04 -8.51 -18.81
CA THR A 83 11.22 -8.46 -20.26
C THR A 83 12.65 -8.23 -20.74
N ASN A 84 13.57 -7.86 -19.84
CA ASN A 84 14.96 -7.58 -20.18
C ASN A 84 15.91 -7.74 -18.97
N VAL A 85 17.21 -7.73 -19.23
CA VAL A 85 18.26 -7.93 -18.22
C VAL A 85 18.28 -6.82 -17.17
N LYS A 86 18.09 -5.54 -17.55
CA LYS A 86 18.06 -4.43 -16.57
C LYS A 86 16.90 -4.59 -15.59
N LEU A 87 15.73 -5.04 -16.06
CA LEU A 87 14.61 -5.36 -15.17
C LEU A 87 14.91 -6.58 -14.30
N ALA A 88 15.63 -7.59 -14.79
CA ALA A 88 16.08 -8.71 -13.97
C ALA A 88 17.04 -8.25 -12.85
N GLU A 89 18.02 -7.40 -13.17
CA GLU A 89 18.91 -6.78 -12.18
C GLU A 89 18.11 -5.99 -11.13
N TYR A 90 17.14 -5.17 -11.57
CA TYR A 90 16.26 -4.41 -10.69
C TYR A 90 15.49 -5.31 -9.72
N MET A 91 14.97 -6.42 -10.22
CA MET A 91 14.24 -7.39 -9.39
C MET A 91 15.17 -8.13 -8.41
N LEU A 92 16.42 -8.41 -8.80
CA LEU A 92 17.38 -9.14 -7.98
C LEU A 92 18.07 -8.26 -6.94
N PHE A 93 18.42 -7.02 -7.26
CA PHE A 93 19.25 -6.16 -6.41
C PHE A 93 18.44 -5.00 -5.82
N PRO A 94 18.62 -4.70 -4.51
CA PRO A 94 19.61 -5.27 -3.58
C PRO A 94 19.13 -6.51 -2.80
N ARG A 95 17.96 -7.08 -3.11
CA ARG A 95 17.39 -8.23 -2.37
C ARG A 95 18.33 -9.44 -2.30
N SER A 96 19.10 -9.70 -3.34
CA SER A 96 20.10 -10.78 -3.37
C SER A 96 21.23 -10.56 -2.37
N ILE A 97 21.60 -9.30 -2.07
CA ILE A 97 22.61 -8.97 -1.05
C ILE A 97 22.05 -9.27 0.34
N ALA A 98 20.80 -8.87 0.62
CA ALA A 98 20.13 -9.24 1.86
C ALA A 98 20.03 -10.76 2.01
N PHE A 99 19.63 -11.45 0.94
CA PHE A 99 19.49 -12.90 0.93
C PHE A 99 20.82 -13.64 1.13
N ALA A 100 21.92 -13.14 0.57
CA ALA A 100 23.26 -13.67 0.82
C ALA A 100 23.63 -13.58 2.32
N GLU A 101 23.28 -12.48 2.99
CA GLU A 101 23.48 -12.36 4.44
C GLU A 101 22.61 -13.35 5.23
N VAL A 102 21.37 -13.60 4.79
CA VAL A 102 20.51 -14.65 5.37
C VAL A 102 21.12 -16.05 5.20
N ALA A 103 21.68 -16.35 4.03
CA ALA A 103 22.27 -17.64 3.74
C ALA A 103 23.60 -17.88 4.49
N TRP A 104 24.40 -16.83 4.71
CA TRP A 104 25.78 -16.95 5.18
C TRP A 104 25.96 -16.63 6.66
N THR A 105 25.20 -15.69 7.22
CA THR A 105 25.45 -15.14 8.56
C THR A 105 24.58 -15.81 9.61
N LYS A 106 25.21 -16.59 10.51
CA LYS A 106 24.50 -17.32 11.58
C LYS A 106 23.73 -16.40 12.54
N GLN A 107 24.33 -15.26 12.92
CA GLN A 107 23.71 -14.27 13.80
C GLN A 107 23.69 -12.91 13.11
N LYS A 108 22.55 -12.57 12.52
CA LYS A 108 22.38 -11.31 11.78
C LYS A 108 22.40 -10.12 12.75
N PRO A 109 23.19 -9.05 12.48
CA PRO A 109 23.31 -7.88 13.36
C PRO A 109 22.09 -6.95 13.32
N GLY A 110 21.03 -7.31 12.59
CA GLY A 110 19.80 -6.54 12.46
C GLY A 110 19.74 -5.70 11.19
N PHE A 111 18.51 -5.39 10.78
CA PHE A 111 18.24 -4.75 9.48
C PHE A 111 18.86 -3.35 9.36
N ASP A 112 18.82 -2.54 10.42
CA ASP A 112 19.40 -1.19 10.39
C ASP A 112 20.92 -1.23 10.18
N HIS A 113 21.60 -2.19 10.81
CA HIS A 113 23.03 -2.38 10.61
C HIS A 113 23.33 -2.83 9.18
N PHE A 114 22.51 -3.73 8.62
CA PHE A 114 22.59 -4.12 7.21
C PHE A 114 22.41 -2.92 6.26
N VAL A 115 21.38 -2.09 6.46
CA VAL A 115 21.13 -0.90 5.62
C VAL A 115 22.31 0.07 5.67
N LYS A 116 22.93 0.30 6.85
CA LYS A 116 24.14 1.14 6.97
C LYS A 116 25.31 0.67 6.11
N ARG A 117 25.45 -0.64 5.88
CA ARG A 117 26.49 -1.21 4.99
C ARG A 117 26.04 -1.23 3.53
N LEU A 118 24.76 -1.46 3.28
CA LEU A 118 24.21 -1.56 1.93
C LEU A 118 24.19 -0.20 1.23
N VAL A 119 23.80 0.89 1.90
CA VAL A 119 23.65 2.20 1.25
C VAL A 119 24.94 2.68 0.57
N PRO A 120 26.13 2.65 1.22
CA PRO A 120 27.40 2.94 0.53
C PRO A 120 27.75 1.94 -0.59
N TYR A 121 27.30 0.68 -0.47
CA TYR A 121 27.54 -0.35 -1.48
C TYR A 121 26.72 -0.13 -2.76
N LEU A 122 25.59 0.58 -2.70
CA LEU A 122 24.79 0.93 -3.87
C LEU A 122 25.58 1.76 -4.89
N SER A 123 26.54 2.57 -4.45
CA SER A 123 27.41 3.34 -5.33
C SER A 123 28.36 2.43 -6.12
N GLN A 124 28.72 1.25 -5.58
CA GLN A 124 29.45 0.23 -6.34
C GLN A 124 28.57 -0.44 -7.38
N LEU A 125 27.32 -0.78 -7.06
CA LEU A 125 26.37 -1.32 -8.04
C LEU A 125 26.19 -0.34 -9.21
N LYS A 126 26.01 0.95 -8.90
CA LYS A 126 25.92 2.02 -9.90
C LYS A 126 27.18 2.13 -10.75
N ALA A 127 28.37 2.09 -10.15
CA ALA A 127 29.65 2.17 -10.87
C ALA A 127 29.89 0.97 -11.81
N ASN A 128 29.29 -0.18 -11.52
CA ASN A 128 29.32 -1.37 -12.37
C ASN A 128 28.13 -1.46 -13.34
N ASP A 129 27.35 -0.39 -13.51
CA ASP A 129 26.15 -0.35 -14.37
C ASP A 129 25.11 -1.45 -14.04
N ILE A 130 25.01 -1.85 -12.76
CA ILE A 130 23.97 -2.78 -12.31
C ILE A 130 22.72 -1.96 -12.00
N HIS A 131 21.60 -2.24 -12.68
CA HIS A 131 20.33 -1.61 -12.37
C HIS A 131 19.74 -2.23 -11.09
N TYR A 132 19.50 -1.42 -10.06
CA TYR A 132 18.99 -1.92 -8.77
C TYR A 132 17.79 -1.11 -8.30
N SER A 133 16.99 -1.71 -7.41
CA SER A 133 15.85 -1.04 -6.80
C SER A 133 16.26 0.00 -5.77
N THR A 134 15.68 1.20 -5.87
CA THR A 134 15.84 2.31 -4.91
C THR A 134 14.79 2.28 -3.81
N GLN A 135 14.13 1.14 -3.57
CA GLN A 135 13.07 0.96 -2.57
C GLN A 135 13.43 1.38 -1.14
N LEU A 136 14.72 1.33 -0.79
CA LEU A 136 15.23 1.87 0.49
C LEU A 136 15.03 3.38 0.64
N PHE A 137 14.75 4.06 -0.46
CA PHE A 137 14.44 5.48 -0.54
C PHE A 137 12.97 5.71 -0.89
N ASP A 138 12.10 4.71 -0.74
CA ASP A 138 10.64 4.89 -0.82
C ASP A 138 10.16 5.87 0.24
N ILE A 139 9.46 6.89 -0.22
CA ILE A 139 8.92 7.96 0.61
C ILE A 139 7.54 7.51 1.06
N LYS A 140 7.30 7.54 2.37
CA LYS A 140 6.00 7.32 2.97
C LYS A 140 5.50 8.62 3.55
N ILE A 141 4.33 9.04 3.12
CA ILE A 141 3.64 10.19 3.72
C ILE A 141 2.59 9.69 4.71
N LYS A 142 2.40 10.46 5.77
CA LYS A 142 1.24 10.35 6.65
C LYS A 142 0.69 11.74 6.84
N SER A 143 -0.62 11.89 6.69
CA SER A 143 -1.34 13.09 7.04
C SER A 143 -2.08 12.88 8.35
N LYS A 144 -2.18 13.96 9.14
CA LYS A 144 -3.07 14.02 10.29
C LYS A 144 -3.77 15.37 10.27
N LEU A 145 -5.10 15.35 10.34
CA LEU A 145 -5.88 16.56 10.56
C LEU A 145 -5.56 17.13 11.95
N ASN A 146 -5.37 18.45 12.06
CA ASN A 146 -5.15 19.10 13.34
C ASN A 146 -6.42 19.09 14.20
N ASP A 147 -6.27 19.38 15.50
CA ASP A 147 -7.37 19.35 16.46
C ASP A 147 -8.47 20.37 16.12
N GLN A 148 -8.11 21.50 15.49
CA GLN A 148 -9.05 22.51 15.00
C GLN A 148 -9.78 22.12 13.71
N LYS A 149 -9.43 20.99 13.09
CA LYS A 149 -10.02 20.47 11.86
C LYS A 149 -9.99 21.44 10.67
N ASN A 150 -8.91 22.20 10.55
CA ASN A 150 -8.73 23.21 9.51
C ASN A 150 -7.40 23.12 8.75
N SER A 151 -6.51 22.20 9.15
CA SER A 151 -5.24 21.97 8.45
C SER A 151 -4.74 20.54 8.63
N PHE A 152 -3.93 20.08 7.69
CA PHE A 152 -3.20 18.82 7.77
C PHE A 152 -1.75 19.06 8.16
N GLN A 153 -1.27 18.22 9.08
CA GLN A 153 0.15 18.05 9.33
C GLN A 153 0.63 16.83 8.55
N LEU A 154 1.54 17.06 7.62
CA LEU A 154 2.13 16.02 6.80
C LEU A 154 3.51 15.68 7.32
N THR A 155 3.73 14.40 7.56
CA THR A 155 5.04 13.86 7.87
C THR A 155 5.46 12.94 6.74
N ALA A 156 6.74 12.98 6.37
CA ALA A 156 7.31 12.05 5.41
C ALA A 156 8.48 11.31 6.05
N SER A 157 8.62 10.03 5.69
CA SER A 157 9.57 9.10 6.28
C SER A 157 9.90 7.97 5.31
N GLY A 158 10.63 6.95 5.77
CA GLY A 158 10.89 5.71 5.03
C GLY A 158 12.22 5.66 4.29
N VAL A 159 12.87 6.80 4.09
CA VAL A 159 14.15 6.88 3.35
C VAL A 159 15.35 6.49 4.21
N ALA A 160 16.23 5.66 3.67
CA ALA A 160 17.46 5.25 4.33
C ALA A 160 18.48 6.40 4.42
N SER A 161 19.14 6.52 5.58
CA SER A 161 20.26 7.44 5.77
C SER A 161 21.42 7.10 4.81
N PRO A 162 22.14 8.08 4.23
CA PRO A 162 22.10 9.53 4.50
C PRO A 162 21.18 10.33 3.58
N ALA A 163 20.19 9.70 2.91
CA ALA A 163 19.26 10.45 2.08
C ALA A 163 18.48 11.48 2.90
N VAL A 164 18.20 12.63 2.29
CA VAL A 164 17.41 13.71 2.89
C VAL A 164 16.14 13.93 2.09
N LEU A 165 15.05 14.25 2.77
CA LEU A 165 13.79 14.58 2.11
C LEU A 165 13.79 16.05 1.69
N ILE A 166 13.34 16.32 0.48
CA ILE A 166 13.09 17.65 -0.08
C ILE A 166 11.64 17.74 -0.57
N TYR A 167 11.07 18.93 -0.68
CA TYR A 167 9.67 19.08 -1.09
C TYR A 167 9.41 20.31 -1.98
N GLU A 168 8.28 20.30 -2.68
CA GLU A 168 7.76 21.42 -3.48
C GLU A 168 6.22 21.40 -3.47
N MET A 169 5.58 22.55 -3.32
CA MET A 169 4.11 22.68 -3.15
C MET A 169 3.46 23.62 -4.18
N SER A 170 4.24 24.30 -5.02
CA SER A 170 3.74 25.21 -6.05
C SER A 170 3.40 24.51 -7.37
N GLY A 171 3.58 23.19 -7.46
CA GLY A 171 3.42 22.41 -8.70
C GLY A 171 4.62 22.49 -9.65
N LYS A 172 5.71 23.17 -9.26
CA LYS A 172 6.99 23.12 -10.00
C LYS A 172 7.69 21.76 -9.80
N PRO A 173 8.54 21.33 -10.73
CA PRO A 173 9.38 20.14 -10.54
C PRO A 173 10.33 20.30 -9.34
N LEU A 174 10.61 19.19 -8.66
CA LEU A 174 11.65 19.16 -7.63
C LEU A 174 13.03 19.40 -8.25
N THR A 175 13.89 20.06 -7.48
CA THR A 175 15.31 20.22 -7.80
C THR A 175 16.15 19.82 -6.59
N THR A 176 17.45 19.59 -6.79
CA THR A 176 18.39 19.34 -5.69
C THR A 176 18.50 20.51 -4.71
N ASN A 177 18.02 21.70 -5.11
CA ASN A 177 17.99 22.92 -4.30
C ASN A 177 16.61 23.17 -3.65
N SER A 178 15.63 22.29 -3.86
CA SER A 178 14.32 22.40 -3.20
C SER A 178 14.48 22.36 -1.68
N PRO A 179 13.58 23.03 -0.91
CA PRO A 179 13.66 23.08 0.54
C PRO A 179 13.71 21.68 1.17
N LYS A 180 14.58 21.51 2.17
CA LYS A 180 14.66 20.27 2.95
C LYS A 180 13.44 20.14 3.85
N LEU A 181 12.86 18.95 3.89
CA LEU A 181 11.76 18.62 4.76
C LEU A 181 12.30 18.17 6.13
N THR A 182 12.51 19.14 7.02
CA THR A 182 13.07 18.92 8.37
C THR A 182 12.01 18.96 9.48
N ALA A 183 10.79 19.38 9.16
CA ALA A 183 9.65 19.44 10.06
C ALA A 183 8.36 19.09 9.29
N PRO A 184 7.26 18.72 9.97
CA PRO A 184 5.99 18.45 9.30
C PRO A 184 5.50 19.62 8.44
N LEU A 185 4.92 19.35 7.26
CA LEU A 185 4.33 20.39 6.41
C LEU A 185 2.89 20.66 6.84
N THR A 186 2.54 21.94 6.94
CA THR A 186 1.16 22.35 7.19
C THR A 186 0.46 22.61 5.85
N VAL A 187 -0.66 21.93 5.61
CA VAL A 187 -1.51 22.10 4.42
C VAL A 187 -2.88 22.61 4.84
N THR A 188 -3.21 23.84 4.45
CA THR A 188 -4.45 24.54 4.83
C THR A 188 -5.48 24.60 3.71
N GLN A 189 -5.09 24.23 2.48
CA GLN A 189 -5.93 24.25 1.29
C GLN A 189 -5.52 23.11 0.36
N THR A 190 -6.36 22.81 -0.64
CA THR A 190 -6.03 21.85 -1.70
C THR A 190 -4.67 22.18 -2.30
N ALA A 191 -3.79 21.18 -2.39
CA ALA A 191 -2.42 21.36 -2.84
C ALA A 191 -1.91 20.11 -3.55
N THR A 192 -1.05 20.32 -4.55
CA THR A 192 -0.25 19.26 -5.16
C THR A 192 1.13 19.31 -4.53
N LEU A 193 1.52 18.23 -3.87
CA LEU A 193 2.78 18.11 -3.15
C LEU A 193 3.69 17.13 -3.90
N SER A 194 4.92 17.55 -4.18
CA SER A 194 6.01 16.64 -4.54
C SER A 194 6.98 16.53 -3.36
N ILE A 195 7.36 15.31 -2.99
CA ILE A 195 8.43 15.02 -2.02
C ILE A 195 9.47 14.15 -2.72
N GLY A 196 10.74 14.51 -2.60
CA GLY A 196 11.86 13.76 -3.18
C GLY A 196 12.83 13.26 -2.11
N ALA A 197 13.43 12.11 -2.37
CA ALA A 197 14.55 11.58 -1.61
C ALA A 197 15.85 11.97 -2.32
N LEU A 198 16.65 12.83 -1.70
CA LEU A 198 17.93 13.30 -2.23
C LEU A 198 19.06 12.46 -1.66
N PHE A 199 19.80 11.75 -2.51
CA PHE A 199 20.97 10.95 -2.18
C PHE A 199 22.08 11.21 -3.20
N GLU A 200 23.31 11.46 -2.74
CA GLU A 200 24.45 11.82 -3.62
C GLU A 200 24.12 12.91 -4.65
N ASN A 201 23.48 14.00 -4.21
CA ASN A 201 23.01 15.11 -5.07
C ASN A 201 22.08 14.70 -6.23
N THR A 202 21.41 13.55 -6.10
CA THR A 202 20.44 13.05 -7.07
C THR A 202 19.10 12.79 -6.37
N VAL A 203 18.00 13.20 -6.99
CA VAL A 203 16.67 12.78 -6.54
C VAL A 203 16.47 11.33 -6.97
N VAL A 204 16.62 10.40 -6.03
CA VAL A 204 16.59 8.94 -6.29
C VAL A 204 15.19 8.35 -6.21
N ASN A 205 14.25 9.08 -5.62
CA ASN A 205 12.85 8.72 -5.59
C ASN A 205 11.99 9.98 -5.42
N GLU A 206 10.77 9.94 -5.94
CA GLU A 206 9.80 11.04 -5.84
C GLU A 206 8.40 10.47 -5.63
N LEU A 207 7.69 11.10 -4.69
CA LEU A 207 6.29 10.86 -4.40
C LEU A 207 5.51 12.13 -4.73
N HIS A 208 4.43 11.97 -5.49
CA HIS A 208 3.44 13.02 -5.69
C HIS A 208 2.18 12.66 -4.91
N ALA A 209 1.64 13.64 -4.20
CA ALA A 209 0.38 13.52 -3.50
C ALA A 209 -0.52 14.71 -3.83
N GLU A 210 -1.78 14.43 -4.07
CA GLU A 210 -2.82 15.45 -4.15
C GLU A 210 -3.56 15.48 -2.82
N PHE A 211 -3.59 16.66 -2.21
CA PHE A 211 -4.36 16.91 -1.01
C PHE A 211 -5.65 17.63 -1.35
N THR A 212 -6.79 17.08 -0.96
CA THR A 212 -8.09 17.77 -1.05
C THR A 212 -8.68 17.96 0.33
N ILE A 213 -9.11 19.19 0.65
CA ILE A 213 -9.89 19.47 1.86
C ILE A 213 -11.35 19.63 1.47
N ASN A 214 -12.23 18.83 2.08
CA ASN A 214 -13.68 18.87 1.86
C ASN A 214 -14.46 18.65 3.17
N LYS A 215 -15.80 18.59 3.11
CA LYS A 215 -16.63 18.46 4.33
C LYS A 215 -16.38 17.14 5.09
N ALA A 216 -16.10 16.03 4.41
CA ALA A 216 -15.78 14.75 5.06
C ALA A 216 -14.44 14.83 5.81
N THR A 217 -13.45 15.45 5.18
CA THR A 217 -12.10 15.65 5.71
C THR A 217 -12.07 16.32 7.09
N THR A 218 -13.07 17.16 7.40
CA THR A 218 -13.15 17.94 8.64
C THR A 218 -14.24 17.44 9.61
N ALA A 219 -14.93 16.35 9.25
CA ALA A 219 -15.98 15.77 10.06
C ALA A 219 -15.39 15.01 11.27
N THR A 220 -16.24 14.73 12.26
CA THR A 220 -15.92 13.75 13.33
C THR A 220 -16.41 12.39 12.88
N ILE A 221 -15.54 11.40 12.85
CA ILE A 221 -15.94 10.02 12.56
C ILE A 221 -16.53 9.43 13.84
N ILE A 222 -17.82 9.10 13.79
CA ILE A 222 -18.55 8.48 14.90
C ILE A 222 -18.40 6.95 14.84
N HIS A 223 -18.41 6.41 13.63
CA HIS A 223 -18.24 5.00 13.36
C HIS A 223 -17.60 4.83 11.99
N THR A 224 -16.70 3.85 11.85
CA THR A 224 -16.23 3.37 10.56
C THR A 224 -15.91 1.89 10.66
N THR A 225 -16.18 1.15 9.60
CA THR A 225 -15.79 -0.26 9.50
C THR A 225 -14.27 -0.38 9.55
N THR A 226 -13.76 -1.32 10.35
CA THR A 226 -12.32 -1.57 10.41
C THR A 226 -11.86 -2.33 9.16
N PRO A 227 -10.88 -1.79 8.40
CA PRO A 227 -10.30 -2.49 7.25
C PRO A 227 -9.51 -3.74 7.69
N ASP A 228 -9.24 -4.63 6.74
CA ASP A 228 -8.37 -5.76 6.97
C ASP A 228 -6.94 -5.30 7.33
N PRO A 229 -6.28 -5.88 8.35
CA PRO A 229 -4.93 -5.47 8.74
C PRO A 229 -3.90 -5.49 7.60
N ALA A 230 -4.07 -6.35 6.59
CA ALA A 230 -3.18 -6.40 5.44
C ALA A 230 -3.29 -5.15 4.54
N TYR A 231 -4.42 -4.43 4.60
CA TYR A 231 -4.75 -3.29 3.76
C TYR A 231 -5.32 -2.12 4.61
N ASN A 232 -4.64 -1.81 5.72
CA ASN A 232 -5.02 -0.74 6.65
C ASN A 232 -3.81 0.18 7.00
N GLN A 233 -2.99 0.53 6.00
CA GLN A 233 -1.75 1.27 6.24
C GLN A 233 -1.98 2.75 6.58
N SER A 234 -2.97 3.39 5.96
CA SER A 234 -3.40 4.77 6.24
C SER A 234 -4.29 4.90 7.47
N GLY A 235 -4.67 3.78 8.10
CA GLY A 235 -5.55 3.72 9.27
C GLY A 235 -7.04 3.63 8.88
N ALA A 236 -7.90 3.34 9.85
CA ALA A 236 -9.32 3.07 9.59
C ALA A 236 -10.10 4.28 9.03
N GLU A 237 -9.56 5.48 9.17
CA GLU A 237 -10.09 6.75 8.66
C GLU A 237 -9.30 7.25 7.43
N GLY A 238 -8.41 6.42 6.87
CA GLY A 238 -7.60 6.75 5.70
C GLY A 238 -8.43 7.12 4.46
N TRP A 239 -9.69 6.69 4.40
CA TRP A 239 -10.66 7.05 3.36
C TRP A 239 -11.07 8.54 3.37
N CYS A 240 -10.63 9.35 4.34
CA CYS A 240 -10.86 10.80 4.35
C CYS A 240 -9.66 11.60 4.85
N ASN A 241 -8.44 11.07 4.68
CA ASN A 241 -7.20 11.70 5.13
C ASN A 241 -6.68 12.78 4.16
N GLY A 242 -7.40 13.02 3.06
CA GLY A 242 -7.08 14.00 2.03
C GLY A 242 -6.08 13.50 0.99
N ILE A 243 -5.49 12.32 1.16
CA ILE A 243 -4.52 11.71 0.24
C ILE A 243 -5.27 10.81 -0.73
N ILE A 244 -5.11 11.06 -2.02
CA ILE A 244 -5.75 10.27 -3.06
C ILE A 244 -4.88 9.05 -3.40
N GLY A 245 -5.49 7.87 -3.39
CA GLY A 245 -4.86 6.61 -3.79
C GLY A 245 -4.52 6.57 -5.28
N SER A 246 -3.54 5.74 -5.62
CA SER A 246 -3.04 5.54 -6.98
C SER A 246 -4.13 5.07 -7.94
N SER A 247 -4.13 5.63 -9.15
CA SER A 247 -5.04 5.21 -10.21
C SER A 247 -4.76 3.81 -10.77
N ASN A 248 -3.55 3.29 -10.57
CA ASN A 248 -3.04 2.10 -11.27
C ASN A 248 -2.69 0.93 -10.33
N ARG A 249 -2.62 1.15 -9.01
CA ARG A 249 -2.34 0.10 -8.02
C ARG A 249 -3.17 0.32 -6.76
N PHE A 250 -3.52 -0.78 -6.09
CA PHE A 250 -4.28 -0.75 -4.83
C PHE A 250 -3.42 -1.03 -3.58
N ASN A 251 -2.12 -1.30 -3.73
CA ASN A 251 -1.21 -1.68 -2.65
C ASN A 251 -0.24 -0.55 -2.25
N ASP A 252 -0.60 0.69 -2.55
CA ASP A 252 0.18 1.89 -2.21
C ASP A 252 0.07 2.30 -0.72
N GLY A 253 -0.89 1.73 -0.01
CA GLY A 253 -1.15 1.98 1.41
C GLY A 253 -2.32 2.93 1.69
N GLU A 254 -2.85 3.61 0.67
CA GLU A 254 -3.99 4.53 0.82
C GLU A 254 -5.32 3.84 0.54
N TRP A 255 -5.34 2.83 -0.33
CA TRP A 255 -6.53 2.03 -0.55
C TRP A 255 -6.80 1.07 0.63
N LEU A 256 -7.95 1.23 1.26
CA LEU A 256 -8.40 0.40 2.38
C LEU A 256 -9.18 -0.81 1.89
N GLY A 257 -8.78 -2.01 2.34
CA GLY A 257 -9.33 -3.28 1.87
C GLY A 257 -10.30 -3.95 2.86
N TYR A 258 -11.43 -4.45 2.34
CA TYR A 258 -12.48 -5.14 3.10
C TYR A 258 -12.82 -6.47 2.41
N ASN A 259 -12.42 -7.60 3.01
CA ASN A 259 -12.66 -8.92 2.43
C ASN A 259 -14.05 -9.44 2.80
N GLY A 260 -15.01 -9.39 1.86
CA GLY A 260 -16.39 -9.82 2.10
C GLY A 260 -17.13 -9.03 3.19
N LYS A 261 -16.61 -7.87 3.61
CA LYS A 261 -17.21 -6.99 4.63
C LYS A 261 -17.73 -5.71 3.99
N THR A 262 -18.93 -5.29 4.40
CA THR A 262 -19.50 -3.99 4.06
C THR A 262 -18.66 -2.87 4.65
N PHE A 263 -18.34 -1.86 3.85
CA PHE A 263 -17.86 -0.59 4.37
C PHE A 263 -19.07 0.23 4.83
N GLU A 264 -19.12 0.56 6.11
CA GLU A 264 -20.05 1.52 6.69
C GLU A 264 -19.27 2.59 7.46
N THR A 265 -19.62 3.86 7.26
CA THR A 265 -19.11 4.98 8.06
C THR A 265 -20.23 5.95 8.41
N VAL A 266 -20.14 6.55 9.60
CA VAL A 266 -20.98 7.64 10.08
C VAL A 266 -20.09 8.79 10.49
N MET A 267 -20.29 9.94 9.85
CA MET A 267 -19.56 11.16 10.14
C MET A 267 -20.52 12.26 10.60
N GLN A 268 -20.06 13.08 11.54
CA GLN A 268 -20.76 14.25 12.06
C GLN A 268 -20.03 15.53 11.60
N PHE A 269 -20.77 16.44 10.97
CA PHE A 269 -20.23 17.74 10.57
C PHE A 269 -20.16 18.69 11.77
N ASN A 270 -19.19 19.61 11.77
CA ASN A 270 -19.01 20.58 12.86
C ASN A 270 -20.19 21.57 12.97
N LYS A 271 -20.88 21.82 11.86
CA LYS A 271 -22.13 22.60 11.77
C LYS A 271 -23.14 21.87 10.88
N THR A 272 -24.35 22.41 10.77
CA THR A 272 -25.30 21.93 9.77
C THR A 272 -24.79 22.32 8.38
N GLU A 273 -24.71 21.35 7.47
CA GLU A 273 -24.20 21.51 6.12
C GLU A 273 -25.29 21.23 5.09
N ALA A 274 -25.30 21.97 3.98
CA ALA A 274 -25.99 21.52 2.78
C ALA A 274 -25.12 20.47 2.06
N LEU A 275 -25.72 19.46 1.46
CA LEU A 275 -25.04 18.45 0.67
C LEU A 275 -25.50 18.57 -0.78
N GLN A 276 -24.59 18.42 -1.72
CA GLN A 276 -24.90 18.40 -3.15
C GLN A 276 -24.42 17.13 -3.83
N ASN A 277 -23.22 16.67 -3.48
CA ASN A 277 -22.63 15.49 -4.09
C ASN A 277 -21.69 14.78 -3.12
N VAL A 278 -21.71 13.46 -3.15
CA VAL A 278 -20.70 12.61 -2.53
C VAL A 278 -19.92 11.91 -3.62
N GLN A 279 -18.60 12.08 -3.61
CA GLN A 279 -17.67 11.34 -4.45
C GLN A 279 -16.98 10.27 -3.61
N LEU A 280 -16.87 9.07 -4.15
CA LEU A 280 -16.13 7.96 -3.57
C LEU A 280 -15.21 7.38 -4.63
N ASN A 281 -14.04 6.93 -4.23
CA ASN A 281 -13.16 6.19 -5.12
C ASN A 281 -13.11 4.71 -4.70
N PHE A 282 -13.13 3.84 -5.70
CA PHE A 282 -12.97 2.40 -5.56
C PHE A 282 -11.86 1.92 -6.50
N PHE A 283 -11.25 0.77 -6.21
CA PHE A 283 -10.30 0.13 -7.12
C PHE A 283 -10.87 -1.20 -7.62
N GLN A 284 -10.69 -1.51 -8.90
CA GLN A 284 -11.04 -2.82 -9.46
C GLN A 284 -9.79 -3.52 -10.02
N SER A 285 -9.58 -4.77 -9.62
CA SER A 285 -8.58 -5.65 -10.20
C SER A 285 -9.10 -7.08 -10.10
N LYS A 286 -9.83 -7.53 -11.11
CA LYS A 286 -10.54 -8.82 -11.07
C LYS A 286 -9.59 -10.00 -10.90
N GLY A 287 -8.41 -9.92 -11.52
CA GLY A 287 -7.34 -10.91 -11.36
C GLY A 287 -6.80 -11.02 -9.92
N SER A 288 -6.91 -9.94 -9.14
CA SER A 288 -6.50 -9.87 -7.72
C SER A 288 -7.68 -10.00 -6.76
N TRP A 289 -8.85 -10.42 -7.25
CA TRP A 289 -10.07 -10.63 -6.47
C TRP A 289 -10.68 -9.34 -5.89
N VAL A 290 -10.27 -8.18 -6.43
CA VAL A 290 -10.75 -6.85 -6.01
C VAL A 290 -11.87 -6.41 -6.97
N TYR A 291 -13.06 -6.21 -6.42
CA TYR A 291 -14.27 -5.85 -7.18
C TYR A 291 -14.88 -4.55 -6.66
N LEU A 292 -15.59 -3.85 -7.55
CA LEU A 292 -16.46 -2.75 -7.16
C LEU A 292 -17.59 -3.25 -6.25
N PRO A 293 -18.16 -2.37 -5.40
CA PRO A 293 -19.29 -2.74 -4.56
C PRO A 293 -20.50 -3.15 -5.42
N LYS A 294 -21.41 -3.95 -4.87
CA LYS A 294 -22.71 -4.26 -5.45
C LYS A 294 -23.63 -3.03 -5.43
N SER A 295 -23.58 -2.28 -4.32
CA SER A 295 -24.37 -1.07 -4.12
C SER A 295 -23.65 -0.07 -3.21
N VAL A 296 -23.90 1.22 -3.43
CA VAL A 296 -23.50 2.31 -2.54
C VAL A 296 -24.73 3.10 -2.14
N GLU A 297 -24.91 3.31 -0.84
CA GLU A 297 -26.02 4.05 -0.25
C GLU A 297 -25.50 5.25 0.54
N ILE A 298 -26.15 6.40 0.35
CA ILE A 298 -25.87 7.65 1.04
C ILE A 298 -27.11 8.02 1.86
N LEU A 299 -26.95 8.18 3.17
CA LEU A 299 -28.01 8.53 4.08
C LEU A 299 -27.62 9.78 4.89
N SER A 300 -28.60 10.63 5.21
CA SER A 300 -28.38 11.83 6.03
C SER A 300 -29.23 11.83 7.30
N SER A 301 -28.76 12.53 8.33
CA SER A 301 -29.50 12.73 9.57
C SER A 301 -29.22 14.10 10.20
N MET A 302 -30.18 14.59 10.98
CA MET A 302 -30.01 15.76 11.85
C MET A 302 -29.66 15.39 13.29
N ASP A 303 -30.06 14.20 13.76
CA ASP A 303 -29.93 13.76 15.16
C ASP A 303 -28.85 12.68 15.36
N GLY A 304 -28.39 12.04 14.28
CA GLY A 304 -27.39 10.98 14.32
C GLY A 304 -27.96 9.60 14.71
N VAL A 305 -29.28 9.50 14.85
CA VAL A 305 -30.00 8.27 15.21
C VAL A 305 -30.91 7.83 14.06
N ASN A 306 -31.74 8.75 13.56
CA ASN A 306 -32.67 8.51 12.47
C ASN A 306 -32.02 8.93 11.14
N PHE A 307 -31.62 7.95 10.34
CA PHE A 307 -31.03 8.17 9.02
C PHE A 307 -32.05 7.93 7.91
N SER A 308 -32.16 8.89 7.00
CA SER A 308 -33.00 8.77 5.80
C SER A 308 -32.12 8.51 4.59
N LEU A 309 -32.51 7.55 3.75
CA LEU A 309 -31.84 7.30 2.46
C LEU A 309 -31.99 8.53 1.56
N VAL A 310 -30.86 9.06 1.09
CA VAL A 310 -30.80 10.20 0.17
C VAL A 310 -30.59 9.73 -1.25
N ALA A 311 -29.64 8.82 -1.44
CA ALA A 311 -29.29 8.32 -2.76
C ALA A 311 -28.76 6.88 -2.66
N LYS A 312 -28.97 6.12 -3.74
CA LYS A 312 -28.46 4.77 -3.90
C LYS A 312 -28.00 4.57 -5.34
N GLN A 313 -26.82 3.98 -5.50
CA GLN A 313 -26.29 3.61 -6.81
C GLN A 313 -25.92 2.12 -6.83
N GLU A 314 -26.19 1.48 -7.96
CA GLU A 314 -25.91 0.07 -8.23
C GLU A 314 -25.37 -0.08 -9.67
N ASN A 315 -25.13 -1.34 -10.09
CA ASN A 315 -24.82 -1.73 -11.47
C ASN A 315 -23.47 -1.22 -12.01
N PHE A 316 -22.39 -1.44 -11.24
CA PHE A 316 -21.03 -1.01 -11.61
C PHE A 316 -20.27 -2.00 -12.52
N GLU A 317 -20.91 -3.09 -12.94
CA GLU A 317 -20.26 -4.28 -13.53
C GLU A 317 -19.49 -4.01 -14.84
N LYS A 318 -19.84 -2.94 -15.55
CA LYS A 318 -19.21 -2.55 -16.82
C LYS A 318 -17.91 -1.76 -16.65
N ALA A 319 -17.52 -1.42 -15.41
CA ALA A 319 -16.29 -0.72 -15.15
C ALA A 319 -15.07 -1.55 -15.54
N LYS A 320 -14.03 -0.86 -16.05
CA LYS A 320 -12.73 -1.45 -16.34
C LYS A 320 -11.92 -1.57 -15.05
N ASP A 321 -10.89 -2.42 -15.08
CA ASP A 321 -9.90 -2.49 -14.01
C ASP A 321 -9.13 -1.17 -13.86
N GLY A 322 -8.69 -0.89 -12.64
CA GLY A 322 -8.10 0.38 -12.21
C GLY A 322 -8.99 1.14 -11.24
N LYS A 323 -8.64 2.40 -10.98
CA LYS A 323 -9.44 3.32 -10.19
C LYS A 323 -10.78 3.64 -10.85
N PHE A 324 -11.84 3.58 -10.06
CA PHE A 324 -13.21 3.95 -10.41
C PHE A 324 -13.71 5.04 -9.45
N THR A 325 -14.01 6.22 -9.99
CA THR A 325 -14.57 7.33 -9.22
C THR A 325 -16.08 7.40 -9.40
N LEU A 326 -16.80 7.20 -8.31
CA LEU A 326 -18.25 7.29 -8.24
C LEU A 326 -18.68 8.67 -7.74
N ASN A 327 -19.55 9.37 -8.49
CA ASN A 327 -20.17 10.61 -8.05
C ASN A 327 -21.68 10.37 -7.87
N ILE A 328 -22.21 10.67 -6.69
CA ILE A 328 -23.63 10.50 -6.34
C ILE A 328 -24.20 11.86 -5.96
N ALA A 329 -25.17 12.33 -6.76
CA ALA A 329 -25.95 13.51 -6.43
C ALA A 329 -26.71 13.29 -5.11
N THR A 330 -26.51 14.19 -4.16
CA THR A 330 -26.99 14.08 -2.78
C THR A 330 -27.62 15.42 -2.35
N PRO A 331 -28.70 15.91 -3.01
CA PRO A 331 -29.26 17.23 -2.74
C PRO A 331 -30.01 17.26 -1.41
N VAL A 332 -29.33 17.66 -0.34
CA VAL A 332 -29.89 17.81 1.00
C VAL A 332 -29.66 19.23 1.47
N ALA A 333 -30.72 19.96 1.80
CA ALA A 333 -30.59 21.35 2.23
C ALA A 333 -29.86 21.50 3.57
N GLN A 334 -30.09 20.56 4.50
CA GLN A 334 -29.52 20.57 5.84
C GLN A 334 -29.29 19.14 6.34
N ALA A 335 -28.04 18.84 6.69
CA ALA A 335 -27.63 17.61 7.35
C ALA A 335 -26.59 17.92 8.44
N LYS A 336 -26.67 17.21 9.57
CA LYS A 336 -25.64 17.23 10.62
C LYS A 336 -24.76 15.99 10.59
N TYR A 337 -25.29 14.89 10.05
CA TYR A 337 -24.62 13.61 9.92
C TYR A 337 -24.79 13.06 8.51
N LEU A 338 -23.77 12.34 8.04
CA LEU A 338 -23.77 11.58 6.80
C LEU A 338 -23.38 10.13 7.13
N LYS A 339 -24.15 9.18 6.62
CA LYS A 339 -23.81 7.76 6.63
C LYS A 339 -23.60 7.28 5.20
N ILE A 340 -22.54 6.50 5.00
CA ILE A 340 -22.19 5.90 3.72
C ILE A 340 -22.09 4.40 3.93
N ILE A 341 -22.74 3.62 3.05
CA ILE A 341 -22.69 2.16 3.07
C ILE A 341 -22.29 1.68 1.66
N ALA A 342 -21.17 0.98 1.55
CA ALA A 342 -20.74 0.31 0.32
C ALA A 342 -20.70 -1.20 0.55
N VAL A 343 -21.61 -1.93 -0.11
CA VAL A 343 -21.79 -3.37 0.06
C VAL A 343 -20.91 -4.10 -0.95
N PRO A 344 -20.00 -5.01 -0.55
CA PRO A 344 -19.17 -5.77 -1.47
C PRO A 344 -20.01 -6.71 -2.33
N LEU A 345 -19.41 -7.26 -3.37
CA LEU A 345 -20.00 -8.38 -4.08
C LEU A 345 -20.08 -9.61 -3.16
N ASP A 346 -21.22 -10.31 -3.19
CA ASP A 346 -21.49 -11.46 -2.31
C ASP A 346 -20.42 -12.56 -2.45
N LYS A 347 -20.14 -12.95 -3.69
CA LYS A 347 -19.08 -13.91 -4.08
C LYS A 347 -18.53 -13.55 -5.45
N ILE A 348 -17.28 -13.93 -5.70
CA ILE A 348 -16.66 -13.77 -7.01
C ILE A 348 -17.42 -14.62 -8.05
N PRO A 349 -17.83 -14.06 -9.20
CA PRO A 349 -18.63 -14.76 -10.20
C PRO A 349 -17.86 -15.90 -10.86
N ALA A 350 -18.58 -16.93 -11.31
CA ALA A 350 -18.01 -18.04 -12.07
C ALA A 350 -17.23 -17.54 -13.30
N GLY A 351 -16.15 -18.25 -13.64
CA GLY A 351 -15.27 -17.89 -14.76
C GLY A 351 -14.20 -16.84 -14.44
N ASN A 352 -14.17 -16.30 -13.22
CA ASN A 352 -13.11 -15.39 -12.76
C ASN A 352 -12.16 -16.07 -11.78
N ALA A 353 -10.94 -15.54 -11.66
CA ALA A 353 -9.99 -15.95 -10.63
C ALA A 353 -10.63 -15.79 -9.24
N GLY A 354 -10.59 -16.86 -8.44
CA GLY A 354 -11.18 -16.86 -7.10
C GLY A 354 -12.69 -17.12 -7.04
N ALA A 355 -13.33 -17.53 -8.14
CA ALA A 355 -14.77 -17.83 -8.19
C ALA A 355 -15.29 -18.58 -6.95
N GLY A 356 -16.37 -18.08 -6.37
CA GLY A 356 -17.00 -18.63 -5.16
C GLY A 356 -16.42 -18.13 -3.83
N SER A 357 -15.23 -17.51 -3.83
CA SER A 357 -14.65 -16.85 -2.65
C SER A 357 -15.30 -15.48 -2.41
N PRO A 358 -15.18 -14.92 -1.19
CA PRO A 358 -15.51 -13.52 -0.93
C PRO A 358 -14.68 -12.58 -1.81
N ALA A 359 -15.30 -11.50 -2.29
CA ALA A 359 -14.62 -10.46 -3.04
C ALA A 359 -14.03 -9.40 -2.10
N TRP A 360 -12.86 -8.88 -2.46
CA TRP A 360 -12.30 -7.71 -1.80
C TRP A 360 -12.98 -6.44 -2.31
N LEU A 361 -13.41 -5.57 -1.41
CA LEU A 361 -13.78 -4.19 -1.68
C LEU A 361 -12.60 -3.29 -1.29
N PHE A 362 -12.14 -2.45 -2.22
CA PHE A 362 -11.09 -1.46 -1.97
C PHE A 362 -11.63 -0.07 -2.21
N MET A 363 -11.39 0.84 -1.27
CA MET A 363 -11.79 2.23 -1.40
C MET A 363 -10.74 3.20 -0.86
N ASP A 364 -10.72 4.40 -1.43
CA ASP A 364 -10.00 5.57 -0.94
C ASP A 364 -10.92 6.80 -1.00
N GLU A 365 -10.44 7.89 -0.41
CA GLU A 365 -10.94 9.27 -0.42
C GLU A 365 -12.45 9.48 -0.72
N VAL A 366 -13.19 9.87 0.32
CA VAL A 366 -14.55 10.40 0.21
C VAL A 366 -14.50 11.92 0.14
N LYS A 367 -15.13 12.49 -0.90
CA LYS A 367 -15.33 13.94 -1.01
C LYS A 367 -16.78 14.32 -0.89
N VAL A 368 -17.07 15.20 0.06
CA VAL A 368 -18.41 15.75 0.30
C VAL A 368 -18.41 17.23 -0.02
N ASN A 369 -19.24 17.62 -0.99
CA ASN A 369 -19.43 18.99 -1.45
C ASN A 369 -20.79 19.56 -1.06
#